data_AF-A0A1D2X571-F1
#
_entry.id   AF-A0A1D2X571-F1
#
_cell.length_a   1.000
_cell.length_b   1.000
_cell.length_c   1.000
_cell.angle_alpha   90.00
_cell.angle_beta   90.00
_cell.angle_gamma   90.00
#
_symmetry.space_group_name_H-M   'P 1'
#
loop_
_entity.id
_entity.type
_entity.pdbx_description
1 polymer ?
#
loop_
_entity_poly.entity_id
_entity_poly.type
_entity_poly.pdbx_seq_one_letter_code
_entity_poly.pdbx_strand_id
1 'polypeptide(L)'
;MNIFDEIQHRLSSKTRIRSLFKDIHVEDLERIISRMKDVCEEKQEAREKDEAKRKAKLESIDAIKQIMADRGVSIDDLGGADFEDTPKRRRNVQKYNFEYQTETGDTIQWQGATTGRLPRDFQAYLERTGKKRLDCALEEIENSEEEA
;
A
#
# COMPACT_ATOMS: atom_id res chain seq x y z
N MET A 1 18.11 -5.86 -5.59
CA MET A 1 18.54 -5.25 -4.31
C MET A 1 17.77 -3.94 -4.17
N ASN A 2 17.12 -3.67 -3.03
CA ASN A 2 16.36 -2.42 -2.88
C ASN A 2 17.34 -1.24 -2.85
N ILE A 3 17.03 -0.19 -3.61
CA ILE A 3 17.87 1.02 -3.72
C ILE A 3 18.09 1.66 -2.35
N PHE A 4 17.07 1.61 -1.49
CA PHE A 4 17.14 2.11 -0.12
C PHE A 4 18.23 1.41 0.72
N ASP A 5 18.31 0.08 0.63
CA ASP A 5 19.28 -0.71 1.40
C ASP A 5 20.71 -0.43 0.94
N GLU A 6 20.91 -0.19 -0.36
CA GLU A 6 22.22 0.17 -0.91
C GLU A 6 22.67 1.57 -0.44
N ILE A 7 21.78 2.55 -0.47
CA ILE A 7 22.06 3.90 0.03
C ILE A 7 22.38 3.85 1.53
N GLN A 8 21.59 3.13 2.32
CA GLN A 8 21.82 2.98 3.75
C GLN A 8 23.17 2.31 4.01
N HIS A 9 23.50 1.24 3.28
CA HIS A 9 24.79 0.55 3.44
C HIS A 9 25.99 1.45 3.15
N ARG A 10 25.89 2.34 2.16
CA ARG A 10 26.97 3.26 1.76
C ARG A 10 27.09 4.46 2.71
N LEU A 11 25.98 4.99 3.21
CA LEU A 11 25.94 6.22 4.03
C LEU A 11 25.83 5.98 5.55
N SER A 12 25.69 4.74 6.02
CA SER A 12 25.50 4.45 7.46
C SER A 12 26.75 4.67 8.33
N SER A 13 27.96 4.60 7.75
CA SER A 13 29.22 4.69 8.51
C SER A 13 30.13 5.80 8.03
N LYS A 14 30.69 6.56 8.98
CA LYS A 14 31.66 7.64 8.71
C LYS A 14 32.90 7.15 7.94
N THR A 15 33.33 5.91 8.18
CA THR A 15 34.49 5.32 7.48
C THR A 15 34.16 5.07 6.00
N ARG A 16 32.94 4.60 5.70
CA ARG A 16 32.49 4.35 4.32
C ARG A 16 32.25 5.65 3.55
N ILE A 17 31.65 6.64 4.21
CA ILE A 17 31.51 7.99 3.65
C ILE A 17 32.90 8.54 3.30
N ARG A 18 33.87 8.47 4.21
CA ARG A 18 35.24 8.93 3.94
C ARG A 18 35.88 8.24 2.73
N SER A 19 35.68 6.92 2.58
CA SER A 19 36.17 6.22 1.38
C SER A 19 35.42 6.62 0.11
N LEU A 20 34.12 6.89 0.19
CA LEU A 20 33.28 7.24 -0.94
C LEU A 20 33.60 8.64 -1.49
N PHE A 21 33.94 9.58 -0.60
CA PHE A 21 34.24 10.97 -0.94
C PHE A 21 35.74 11.29 -0.93
N LYS A 22 36.61 10.28 -0.98
CA LYS A 22 38.07 10.46 -0.89
C LYS A 22 38.63 11.35 -2.00
N ASP A 23 38.08 11.22 -3.21
CA ASP A 23 38.56 11.89 -4.42
C ASP A 23 37.67 13.09 -4.82
N ILE A 24 36.79 13.55 -3.91
CA ILE A 24 35.86 14.66 -4.16
C ILE A 24 36.40 15.94 -3.50
N HIS A 25 36.30 17.05 -4.21
CA HIS A 25 36.66 18.37 -3.70
C HIS A 25 35.65 18.87 -2.65
N VAL A 26 36.12 19.70 -1.73
CA VAL A 26 35.30 20.24 -0.62
C VAL A 26 34.08 21.01 -1.14
N GLU A 27 34.23 21.79 -2.21
CA GLU A 27 33.15 22.56 -2.82
C GLU A 27 32.02 21.66 -3.36
N ASP A 28 32.37 20.54 -4.00
CA ASP A 28 31.39 19.56 -4.46
C ASP A 28 30.68 18.87 -3.29
N LEU A 29 31.40 18.60 -2.21
CA LEU A 29 30.82 18.03 -0.99
C LEU A 29 29.83 18.99 -0.34
N GLU A 30 30.15 20.29 -0.26
CA GLU A 30 29.25 21.33 0.23
C GLU A 30 27.98 21.44 -0.63
N ARG A 31 28.11 21.38 -1.95
CA ARG A 31 26.97 21.37 -2.87
C ARG A 31 26.07 20.16 -2.67
N ILE A 32 26.65 18.97 -2.44
CA ILE A 32 25.88 17.75 -2.15
C ILE A 32 25.15 17.88 -0.81
N ILE A 33 25.82 18.42 0.22
CA ILE A 33 25.21 18.68 1.52
C ILE A 33 24.03 19.64 1.40
N SER A 34 24.17 20.71 0.61
CA SER A 34 23.06 21.66 0.36
C SER A 34 21.84 20.94 -0.22
N ARG A 35 22.01 20.16 -1.30
CA ARG A 35 20.91 19.42 -1.92
C ARG A 35 20.27 18.41 -0.96
N MET A 36 21.07 17.75 -0.11
CA MET A 36 20.54 16.83 0.89
C MET A 36 19.75 17.56 1.98
N LYS A 37 20.15 18.78 2.35
CA LYS A 37 19.39 19.62 3.28
C LYS A 37 18.05 20.03 2.68
N ASP A 38 18.03 20.50 1.43
CA ASP A 38 16.80 20.89 0.73
C ASP A 38 15.79 19.72 0.72
N VAL A 39 16.23 18.51 0.35
CA VAL A 39 15.38 17.31 0.36
C VAL A 39 14.91 16.93 1.77
N CYS A 40 15.74 17.14 2.79
CA CYS A 40 15.34 16.92 4.18
C CYS A 40 14.28 17.92 4.64
N GLU A 41 14.42 19.20 4.29
CA GLU A 41 13.45 20.25 4.58
C GLU A 41 12.10 19.96 3.92
N GLU A 42 12.08 19.60 2.64
CA GLU A 42 10.86 19.18 1.93
C GLU A 42 10.14 18.02 2.64
N LYS A 43 10.89 17.02 3.11
CA LYS A 43 10.33 15.88 3.85
C LYS A 43 9.82 16.28 5.24
N GLN A 44 10.49 17.22 5.90
CA GLN A 44 10.08 17.72 7.20
C GLN A 44 8.78 18.53 7.07
N GLU A 45 8.68 19.41 6.08
CA GLU A 45 7.44 20.14 5.78
C GLU A 45 6.29 19.19 5.46
N ALA A 46 6.54 18.13 4.69
CA ALA A 46 5.51 17.14 4.39
C ALA A 46 5.00 16.45 5.66
N ARG A 47 5.91 16.08 6.58
CA ARG A 47 5.55 15.51 7.89
C ARG A 47 4.75 16.49 8.74
N GLU A 48 5.17 17.76 8.78
CA GLU A 48 4.48 18.80 9.56
C GLU A 48 3.08 19.09 9.00
N LYS A 49 2.90 19.11 7.68
CA LYS A 49 1.58 19.24 7.03
C LYS A 49 0.67 18.06 7.40
N ASP A 50 1.19 16.85 7.45
CA ASP A 50 0.42 15.67 7.85
C ASP A 50 0.14 15.63 9.35
N GLU A 51 1.05 16.12 10.18
CA GLU A 51 0.82 16.28 11.62
C GLU A 51 -0.20 17.38 11.91
N ALA A 52 -0.13 18.53 11.22
CA ALA A 52 -1.09 19.61 11.33
C ALA A 52 -2.50 19.17 10.93
N LYS A 53 -2.63 18.38 9.84
CA LYS A 53 -3.93 17.76 9.47
C LYS A 53 -4.45 16.83 10.55
N ARG A 54 -3.58 16.04 11.19
CA ARG A 54 -3.98 15.16 12.29
C ARG A 54 -4.41 15.96 13.52
N LYS A 55 -3.67 17.01 13.89
CA LYS A 55 -4.00 17.90 15.00
C LYS A 55 -5.33 18.64 14.74
N ALA A 56 -5.52 19.23 13.57
CA ALA A 56 -6.76 19.90 13.20
C ALA A 56 -7.97 18.94 13.24
N LYS A 57 -7.80 17.69 12.82
CA LYS A 57 -8.85 16.65 12.97
C LYS A 57 -9.15 16.35 14.44
N LEU A 58 -8.14 16.20 15.28
CA LEU A 58 -8.30 15.93 16.70
C LEU A 58 -8.95 17.12 17.43
N GLU A 59 -8.51 18.35 17.15
CA GLU A 59 -9.09 19.59 17.68
C GLU A 59 -10.55 19.75 17.25
N SER A 60 -10.87 19.44 15.99
CA SER A 60 -12.26 19.47 15.50
C SER A 60 -13.12 18.45 16.23
N ILE A 61 -12.61 17.23 16.45
CA ILE A 61 -13.31 16.19 17.21
C ILE A 61 -13.52 16.64 18.65
N ASP A 62 -12.52 17.26 19.29
CA ASP A 62 -12.60 17.69 20.68
C ASP A 62 -13.57 18.87 20.86
N ALA A 63 -13.54 19.84 19.95
CA ALA A 63 -14.50 20.94 19.91
C ALA A 63 -15.93 20.42 19.74
N ILE A 64 -16.14 19.43 18.85
CA ILE A 64 -17.44 18.80 18.67
C ILE A 64 -17.88 18.06 19.94
N LYS A 65 -16.97 17.34 20.62
CA LYS A 65 -17.27 16.68 21.89
C LYS A 65 -17.68 17.65 22.99
N GLN A 66 -17.02 18.81 23.08
CA GLN A 66 -17.41 19.84 24.06
C GLN A 66 -18.80 20.42 23.75
N ILE A 67 -19.08 20.73 22.48
CA ILE A 67 -20.41 21.22 22.07
C ILE A 67 -21.50 20.17 22.34
N MET A 68 -21.21 18.88 22.12
CA MET A 68 -22.12 17.78 22.43
C MET A 68 -22.40 17.67 23.94
N ALA A 69 -21.36 17.78 24.77
CA ALA A 69 -21.48 17.76 26.22
C ALA A 69 -22.30 18.95 26.76
N ASP A 70 -22.05 20.15 26.25
CA ASP A 70 -22.77 21.38 26.65
C ASP A 70 -24.25 21.34 26.30
N ARG A 71 -24.62 20.66 25.21
CA ARG A 71 -26.03 20.49 24.80
C ARG A 71 -26.71 19.28 25.45
N GLY A 72 -25.99 18.51 26.27
CA GLY A 72 -26.51 17.32 26.92
C GLY A 72 -26.86 16.18 25.95
N VAL A 73 -26.29 16.19 24.75
CA VAL A 73 -26.57 15.22 23.69
C VAL A 73 -25.46 14.16 23.70
N SER A 74 -25.82 12.91 23.92
CA SER A 74 -24.89 11.77 23.80
C SER A 74 -24.67 11.41 22.33
N ILE A 75 -23.53 10.80 22.01
CA ILE A 75 -23.26 10.21 20.68
C ILE A 75 -24.37 9.22 20.27
N ASP A 76 -25.00 8.57 21.26
CA ASP A 76 -26.14 7.66 21.08
C ASP A 76 -27.44 8.41 20.68
N ASP A 77 -27.61 9.65 21.15
CA ASP A 77 -28.81 10.48 20.97
C ASP A 77 -28.78 11.28 19.67
N LEU A 78 -27.60 11.43 19.05
CA LEU A 78 -27.43 11.91 17.68
C LEU A 78 -27.92 10.91 16.61
N GLY A 79 -28.47 9.77 17.06
CA GLY A 79 -29.24 8.85 16.24
C GLY A 79 -28.49 8.41 15.00
N GLY A 80 -27.35 7.73 15.18
CA GLY A 80 -26.67 6.94 14.15
C GLY A 80 -26.89 7.40 12.71
N ALA A 81 -26.71 8.70 12.43
CA ALA A 81 -26.98 9.26 11.12
C ALA A 81 -25.81 8.85 10.23
N ASP A 82 -25.89 7.62 9.72
CA ASP A 82 -24.98 7.00 8.77
C ASP A 82 -23.54 7.53 8.87
N PHE A 83 -22.93 7.35 10.03
CA PHE A 83 -21.53 6.94 10.01
C PHE A 83 -21.52 5.48 9.57
N GLU A 84 -21.99 5.21 8.34
CA GLU A 84 -21.35 4.16 7.55
C GLU A 84 -19.90 4.63 7.41
N ASP A 85 -19.11 4.34 8.43
CA ASP A 85 -17.81 3.75 8.24
C ASP A 85 -18.08 2.57 7.31
N THR A 86 -18.25 2.83 5.99
CA THR A 86 -18.53 1.77 5.02
C THR A 86 -17.40 0.78 5.29
N PRO A 87 -17.69 -0.39 5.88
CA PRO A 87 -16.64 -1.35 6.11
C PRO A 87 -16.14 -1.59 4.70
N LYS A 88 -14.87 -1.25 4.41
CA LYS A 88 -14.25 -1.48 3.10
C LYS A 88 -14.73 -2.86 2.70
N ARG A 89 -15.70 -2.94 1.77
CA ARG A 89 -16.37 -4.20 1.47
C ARG A 89 -15.22 -5.12 1.15
N ARG A 90 -14.95 -6.07 2.03
CA ARG A 90 -13.97 -7.12 1.76
C ARG A 90 -14.59 -7.77 0.54
N ARG A 91 -14.07 -7.41 -0.64
CA ARG A 91 -14.57 -7.93 -1.90
C ARG A 91 -14.44 -9.42 -1.71
N ASN A 92 -15.56 -10.15 -1.66
CA ASN A 92 -15.53 -11.59 -1.46
C ASN A 92 -14.66 -12.13 -2.59
N VAL A 93 -13.44 -12.54 -2.26
CA VAL A 93 -12.47 -12.94 -3.26
C VAL A 93 -12.78 -14.39 -3.54
N GLN A 94 -13.72 -14.58 -4.46
CA GLN A 94 -14.11 -15.90 -4.92
C GLN A 94 -12.88 -16.58 -5.54
N LYS A 95 -12.42 -17.65 -4.89
CA LYS A 95 -11.31 -18.48 -5.36
C LYS A 95 -11.86 -19.51 -6.33
N TYR A 96 -11.18 -19.69 -7.45
CA TYR A 96 -11.54 -20.69 -8.45
C TYR A 96 -10.33 -21.55 -8.79
N ASN A 97 -10.59 -22.80 -9.19
CA ASN A 97 -9.64 -23.62 -9.91
C ASN A 97 -9.68 -23.22 -11.40
N PHE A 98 -8.59 -22.67 -11.92
CA PHE A 98 -8.43 -22.36 -13.33
C PHE A 98 -7.60 -23.44 -14.01
N GLU A 99 -8.02 -23.87 -15.20
CA GLU A 99 -7.21 -24.75 -16.05
C GLU A 99 -6.73 -23.99 -17.29
N TYR A 100 -5.42 -24.03 -17.55
CA TYR A 100 -4.85 -23.40 -18.75
C TYR A 100 -3.71 -24.22 -19.33
N GLN A 101 -3.50 -24.05 -20.64
CA GLN A 101 -2.43 -24.72 -21.35
C GLN A 101 -1.23 -23.78 -21.50
N THR A 102 -0.07 -24.22 -21.02
CA THR A 102 1.18 -23.47 -21.17
C THR A 102 1.63 -23.42 -22.63
N GLU A 103 2.62 -22.58 -22.90
CA GLU A 103 3.28 -22.52 -24.21
C GLU A 103 4.00 -23.84 -24.55
N THR A 104 4.37 -24.64 -23.54
CA THR A 104 4.98 -25.96 -23.66
C THR A 104 3.99 -27.09 -23.96
N GLY A 105 2.68 -26.80 -23.98
CA GLY A 105 1.63 -27.79 -24.27
C GLY A 105 1.07 -28.52 -23.06
N ASP A 106 1.60 -28.25 -21.86
CA ASP A 106 1.17 -28.88 -20.61
C ASP A 106 -0.11 -28.25 -20.07
N THR A 107 -1.02 -29.07 -19.55
CA THR A 107 -2.26 -28.61 -18.91
C THR A 107 -1.99 -28.40 -17.43
N ILE A 108 -2.03 -27.15 -16.97
CA ILE A 108 -1.77 -26.79 -15.57
C ILE A 108 -3.06 -26.31 -14.92
N GLN A 109 -3.35 -26.87 -13.75
CA GLN A 109 -4.42 -26.41 -12.88
C GLN A 109 -3.85 -25.44 -11.84
N TRP A 110 -4.41 -24.24 -11.79
CA TRP A 110 -3.99 -23.17 -10.90
C TRP A 110 -5.14 -22.65 -10.05
N GLN A 111 -4.95 -22.68 -8.73
CA GLN A 111 -5.89 -22.13 -7.77
C GLN A 111 -5.65 -20.62 -7.64
N GLY A 112 -6.61 -19.83 -8.10
CA GLY A 112 -6.46 -18.38 -8.21
C GLY A 112 -7.68 -17.62 -7.73
N ALA A 113 -7.46 -16.38 -7.31
CA ALA A 113 -8.52 -15.42 -7.03
C ALA A 113 -8.96 -14.71 -8.31
N THR A 114 -10.26 -14.43 -8.47
CA THR A 114 -10.78 -13.57 -9.56
C THR A 114 -10.24 -12.13 -9.47
N THR A 115 -9.90 -11.66 -8.26
CA THR A 115 -9.26 -10.36 -8.01
C THR A 115 -7.82 -10.58 -7.53
N GLY A 116 -6.83 -10.13 -8.30
CA GLY A 116 -5.42 -10.24 -7.94
C GLY A 116 -4.50 -10.51 -9.13
N ARG A 117 -3.19 -10.57 -8.87
CA ARG A 117 -2.12 -10.77 -9.85
C ARG A 117 -2.26 -12.14 -10.52
N LEU A 118 -2.27 -12.16 -11.86
CA LEU A 118 -2.29 -13.39 -12.67
C LEU A 118 -0.87 -13.95 -12.81
N PRO A 119 -0.69 -15.28 -12.81
CA PRO A 119 0.53 -15.92 -13.30
C PRO A 119 0.78 -15.49 -14.74
N ARG A 120 2.06 -15.29 -15.07
CA ARG A 120 2.49 -14.84 -16.40
C ARG A 120 2.01 -15.80 -17.49
N ASP A 121 2.06 -17.10 -17.22
CA ASP A 121 1.67 -18.13 -18.19
C ASP A 121 0.15 -18.14 -18.45
N PHE A 122 -0.65 -17.89 -17.41
CA PHE A 122 -2.10 -17.75 -17.55
C PHE A 122 -2.47 -16.47 -18.30
N GLN A 123 -1.76 -15.36 -18.03
CA GLN A 123 -1.95 -14.13 -18.80
C GLN A 123 -1.62 -14.33 -20.28
N ALA A 124 -0.50 -14.98 -20.60
CA ALA A 124 -0.12 -15.31 -21.98
C ALA A 124 -1.17 -16.22 -22.66
N TYR A 125 -1.73 -17.18 -21.92
CA TYR A 125 -2.83 -18.02 -22.41
C TYR A 125 -4.10 -17.23 -22.71
N LEU A 126 -4.51 -16.30 -21.83
CA LEU A 126 -5.67 -15.43 -22.05
C LEU A 126 -5.46 -14.49 -23.25
N GLU A 127 -4.27 -13.92 -23.40
CA GLU A 127 -3.90 -13.09 -24.55
C GLU A 127 -3.93 -13.88 -25.86
N ARG A 128 -3.45 -15.14 -25.86
CA ARG A 128 -3.45 -16.02 -27.03
C ARG A 128 -4.85 -16.48 -27.45
N THR A 129 -5.72 -16.78 -26.48
CA THR A 129 -7.04 -17.38 -26.74
C THR A 129 -8.18 -16.36 -26.79
N GLY A 130 -7.96 -15.13 -26.31
CA GLY A 130 -8.99 -14.09 -26.22
C GLY A 130 -10.14 -14.40 -25.25
N LYS A 131 -9.99 -15.45 -24.43
CA LYS A 131 -11.03 -15.89 -23.48
C LYS A 131 -11.05 -14.99 -22.25
N LYS A 132 -12.23 -14.84 -21.63
CA LYS A 132 -12.32 -14.11 -20.37
C LYS A 132 -11.86 -15.03 -19.23
N ARG A 133 -11.32 -14.42 -18.17
CA ARG A 133 -10.77 -15.12 -17.01
C ARG A 133 -11.75 -16.16 -16.43
N LEU A 134 -13.04 -15.80 -16.37
CA LEU A 134 -14.13 -16.64 -15.85
C LEU A 134 -14.48 -17.84 -16.76
N ASP A 135 -14.17 -17.79 -18.05
CA ASP A 135 -14.46 -18.92 -18.97
C ASP A 135 -13.49 -20.10 -18.74
N CYS A 136 -12.39 -19.88 -18.02
CA CYS A 136 -11.39 -20.91 -17.70
C CYS A 136 -11.50 -21.39 -16.24
N ALA A 137 -12.49 -20.90 -15.48
CA ALA A 137 -12.77 -21.37 -14.13
C ALA A 137 -13.56 -22.68 -14.22
N LEU A 138 -13.06 -23.74 -13.58
CA LEU A 138 -13.73 -25.05 -13.52
C LEU A 138 -14.70 -25.10 -12.35
N GLU A 139 -14.22 -24.83 -11.13
CA GLU A 139 -15.01 -24.95 -9.90
C GLU A 139 -14.73 -23.77 -8.98
N GLU A 140 -15.80 -23.30 -8.36
CA GLU A 140 -15.76 -22.35 -7.25
C GLU A 140 -15.26 -23.08 -6.01
N ILE A 141 -14.13 -22.63 -5.47
CA ILE A 141 -13.67 -23.11 -4.18
C ILE A 141 -14.50 -22.35 -3.14
N GLU A 142 -15.61 -22.96 -2.72
CA GLU A 142 -16.41 -22.48 -1.61
C GLU A 142 -15.53 -22.57 -0.36
N ASN A 143 -14.98 -21.43 0.06
CA ASN A 143 -14.41 -21.31 1.39
C ASN A 143 -15.61 -21.49 2.35
N SER A 144 -15.83 -22.70 2.83
CA SER A 144 -16.53 -22.92 4.09
C SER A 144 -15.73 -22.19 5.16
N GLU A 145 -16.11 -20.93 5.43
CA GLU A 145 -15.76 -20.25 6.67
C GLU A 145 -16.42 -21.05 7.79
N GLU A 146 -15.71 -22.08 8.27
CA GLU A 146 -16.02 -22.75 9.52
C GLU A 146 -15.75 -21.75 10.66
N GLU A 147 -16.84 -21.42 11.35
CA GLU A 147 -16.93 -20.65 12.58
C GLU A 147 -15.83 -20.99 13.61
N ALA A 148 -15.13 -19.96 14.10
CA ALA A 148 -14.86 -19.66 15.54
C ALA A 148 -13.68 -18.69 15.71
#